data_AF-A0A6B3I1Q3-F1
#
_entry.id   AF-A0A6B3I1Q3-F1
#
_cell.length_a   1.000
_cell.length_b   1.000
_cell.length_c   1.000
_cell.angle_alpha   90.00
_cell.angle_beta   90.00
_cell.angle_gamma   90.00
#
_symmetry.space_group_name_H-M   'P 1'
#
loop_
_entity.id
_entity.type
_entity.pdbx_description
1 polymer ?
#
loop_
_entity_poly.entity_id
_entity_poly.type
_entity_poly.pdbx_seq_one_letter_code
_entity_poly.pdbx_strand_id
1 'polypeptide(L)'
;LTFSLRARRHLLARRGEFDVVHDNQTLGYGLLGDLGAPLVTTIHHPITVDRRLDLEAATSRRRRASVRRWYAFTRMQKRVARKLDTVLTVSGSS
;
A
#
# COMPACT_ATOMS: atom_id res chain seq x y z
N LEU A 1 1.21 -0.15 8.03
CA LEU A 1 2.51 -0.68 8.52
C LEU A 1 2.32 -1.87 9.47
N THR A 2 1.80 -1.65 10.67
CA THR A 2 1.67 -2.72 11.70
C THR A 2 0.94 -3.95 11.19
N PHE A 3 -0.18 -3.75 10.49
CA PHE A 3 -0.92 -4.84 9.84
C PHE A 3 -0.03 -5.67 8.91
N SER A 4 0.64 -5.05 7.92
CA SER A 4 1.51 -5.80 6.99
C SER A 4 2.63 -6.57 7.68
N LEU A 5 3.19 -6.05 8.79
CA LEU A 5 4.23 -6.76 9.54
C LEU A 5 3.67 -7.98 10.28
N ARG A 6 2.45 -7.87 10.82
CA ARG A 6 1.75 -9.00 11.45
C ARG A 6 1.35 -10.04 10.41
N ALA A 7 0.81 -9.60 9.26
CA ALA A 7 0.47 -10.47 8.15
C ALA A 7 1.70 -11.26 7.66
N ARG A 8 2.85 -10.61 7.49
CA ARG A 8 4.11 -11.30 7.15
C ARG A 8 4.47 -12.40 8.13
N ARG A 9 4.43 -12.12 9.44
CA ARG A 9 4.73 -13.14 10.47
C ARG A 9 3.74 -14.31 10.40
N HIS A 10 2.46 -14.01 10.20
CA HIS A 10 1.40 -15.01 10.09
C HIS A 10 1.57 -15.91 8.86
N LEU A 11 1.90 -15.34 7.70
CA LEU A 11 2.14 -16.07 6.46
C LEU A 11 3.38 -16.96 6.56
N LEU A 12 4.48 -16.44 7.13
CA LEU A 12 5.71 -17.21 7.29
C LEU A 12 5.57 -18.39 8.28
N ALA A 13 4.73 -18.24 9.31
CA ALA A 13 4.42 -19.34 10.24
C ALA A 13 3.63 -20.47 9.58
N ARG A 14 3.06 -20.22 8.38
CA ARG A 14 2.20 -21.13 7.62
C ARG A 14 2.77 -21.41 6.23
N ARG A 15 4.11 -21.40 6.13
CA ARG A 15 4.82 -21.59 4.86
C ARG A 15 4.45 -22.94 4.26
N GLY A 16 4.11 -22.95 2.97
CA GLY A 16 3.69 -24.16 2.25
C GLY A 16 2.19 -24.46 2.35
N GLU A 17 1.41 -23.70 3.13
CA GLU A 17 -0.06 -23.82 3.15
C GLU A 17 -0.75 -23.00 2.05
N PHE A 18 -0.02 -22.10 1.40
CA PHE A 18 -0.55 -21.20 0.37
C PHE A 18 0.31 -21.23 -0.88
N ASP A 19 -0.33 -21.33 -2.04
CA ASP A 19 0.35 -21.26 -3.33
C ASP A 19 0.65 -19.83 -3.76
N VAL A 20 -0.21 -18.88 -3.37
CA VAL A 20 -0.12 -17.45 -3.73
C VAL A 20 -0.62 -16.58 -2.58
N VAL A 21 0.02 -15.44 -2.38
CA VAL A 21 -0.48 -14.34 -1.54
C VAL A 21 -0.98 -13.22 -2.45
N HIS A 22 -2.22 -12.78 -2.23
CA HIS A 22 -2.79 -11.63 -2.94
C HIS A 22 -2.99 -10.46 -1.97
N ASP A 23 -2.21 -9.38 -2.12
CA ASP A 23 -2.46 -8.12 -1.43
C ASP A 23 -3.49 -7.28 -2.18
N ASN A 24 -4.51 -6.82 -1.46
CA ASN A 24 -5.46 -5.86 -1.98
C ASN A 24 -5.20 -4.45 -1.45
N GLN A 25 -4.19 -3.80 -2.02
CA GLN A 25 -3.82 -2.41 -1.76
C GLN A 25 -3.44 -2.07 -0.30
N THR A 26 -2.85 -3.00 0.46
CA THR A 26 -2.22 -2.66 1.74
C THR A 26 -0.96 -1.82 1.53
N LEU A 27 -0.07 -2.29 0.62
CA LEU A 27 1.19 -1.63 0.26
C LEU A 27 2.07 -1.24 1.47
N GLY A 28 2.12 -2.12 2.47
CA GLY A 28 2.93 -1.95 3.67
C GLY A 28 4.31 -2.62 3.57
N TYR A 29 5.27 -2.19 4.39
CA TYR A 29 6.64 -2.75 4.34
C TYR A 29 6.72 -4.25 4.61
N GLY A 30 5.72 -4.84 5.27
CA GLY A 30 5.68 -6.30 5.46
C GLY A 30 5.56 -7.09 4.16
N LEU A 31 5.19 -6.46 3.04
CA LEU A 31 5.15 -7.09 1.72
C LEU A 31 6.53 -7.15 1.04
N LEU A 32 7.54 -6.46 1.59
CA LEU A 32 8.88 -6.46 1.02
C LEU A 32 9.67 -7.65 1.57
N GLY A 33 10.00 -8.60 0.69
CA GLY A 33 10.76 -9.81 0.99
C GLY A 33 9.91 -11.07 0.96
N ASP A 34 10.51 -12.20 1.34
CA ASP A 34 9.83 -13.50 1.32
C ASP A 34 8.62 -13.50 2.26
N LEU A 35 7.48 -13.92 1.71
CA LEU A 35 6.20 -14.14 2.39
C LEU A 35 5.87 -15.63 2.56
N GLY A 36 6.69 -16.52 2.00
CA GLY A 36 6.47 -17.97 1.97
C GLY A 36 5.77 -18.47 0.70
N ALA A 37 5.32 -17.56 -0.17
CA ALA A 37 4.72 -17.83 -1.47
C ALA A 37 4.82 -16.59 -2.39
N PRO A 38 4.68 -16.73 -3.73
CA PRO A 38 4.58 -15.61 -4.67
C PRO A 38 3.51 -14.58 -4.28
N LEU A 39 3.82 -13.30 -4.47
CA LEU A 39 2.95 -12.17 -4.13
C LEU A 39 2.40 -11.51 -5.40
N VAL A 40 1.08 -11.36 -5.46
CA VAL A 40 0.38 -10.49 -6.42
C VAL A 40 -0.25 -9.34 -5.64
N THR A 41 -0.18 -8.12 -6.15
CA THR A 41 -0.81 -6.95 -5.48
C THR A 41 -1.75 -6.23 -6.42
N THR A 42 -3.00 -6.04 -6.01
CA THR A 42 -3.95 -5.16 -6.71
C THR A 42 -3.90 -3.75 -6.13
N ILE A 43 -3.84 -2.75 -7.01
CA ILE A 43 -3.99 -1.33 -6.67
C ILE A 43 -5.25 -0.82 -7.39
N HIS A 44 -6.25 -0.44 -6.58
CA HIS A 44 -7.55 0.02 -7.05
C HIS A 44 -7.54 1.47 -7.51
N HIS A 45 -7.21 2.39 -6.62
CA HIS A 45 -7.12 3.80 -6.95
C HIS A 45 -6.06 4.42 -6.04
N PRO A 46 -5.06 5.10 -6.61
CA PRO A 46 -4.02 5.69 -5.79
C PRO A 46 -4.61 6.91 -5.07
N ILE A 47 -4.87 6.76 -3.77
CA ILE A 47 -5.31 7.80 -2.81
C ILE A 47 -4.43 9.08 -2.80
N THR A 48 -3.34 9.07 -3.57
CA THR A 48 -2.58 10.27 -3.93
C THR A 48 -3.40 11.30 -4.72
N VAL A 49 -4.44 10.90 -5.45
CA VAL A 49 -5.35 11.83 -6.13
C VAL A 49 -6.20 12.58 -5.11
N ASP A 50 -6.84 11.86 -4.19
CA ASP A 50 -7.61 12.43 -3.07
C ASP A 50 -6.74 13.36 -2.22
N ARG A 51 -5.50 12.93 -1.92
CA ARG A 51 -4.50 13.77 -1.24
C ARG A 51 -4.28 15.11 -1.92
N ARG A 52 -4.24 15.13 -3.25
CA ARG A 52 -3.98 16.35 -4.02
C ARG A 52 -5.19 17.27 -3.91
N LEU A 53 -6.39 16.76 -4.17
CA LEU A 53 -7.64 17.52 -4.07
C LEU A 53 -7.85 18.09 -2.66
N ASP A 54 -7.62 17.29 -1.62
CA ASP A 54 -7.74 17.74 -0.23
C ASP A 54 -6.72 18.82 0.16
N LEU A 55 -5.52 18.78 -0.42
CA LEU A 55 -4.50 19.80 -0.18
C LEU A 55 -4.78 21.09 -0.93
N GLU A 56 -5.40 21.01 -2.11
CA GLU A 56 -5.88 22.15 -2.90
C GLU A 56 -7.06 22.83 -2.19
N ALA A 57 -7.98 22.05 -1.61
CA ALA A 57 -9.13 22.56 -0.85
C ALA A 57 -8.76 23.12 0.55
N ALA A 58 -7.58 22.78 1.09
CA ALA A 58 -7.16 23.20 2.42
C ALA A 58 -6.65 24.66 2.45
N THR A 59 -7.51 25.59 2.87
CA THR A 59 -7.23 27.05 2.87
C THR A 59 -6.28 27.52 3.98
N SER A 60 -6.25 26.85 5.14
CA SER A 60 -5.41 27.27 6.27
C SER A 60 -4.13 26.42 6.43
N ARG A 61 -3.04 27.04 6.93
CA ARG A 61 -1.77 26.34 7.19
C ARG A 61 -1.95 25.14 8.12
N ARG A 62 -2.77 25.29 9.17
CA ARG A 62 -3.11 24.21 10.12
C ARG A 62 -3.84 23.06 9.41
N ARG A 63 -4.84 23.35 8.58
CA ARG A 63 -5.57 22.33 7.83
C ARG A 63 -4.65 21.60 6.86
N ARG A 64 -3.80 22.32 6.11
CA ARG A 64 -2.79 21.74 5.21
C ARG A 64 -1.84 20.80 5.96
N ALA A 65 -1.39 21.16 7.16
CA ALA A 65 -0.53 20.31 7.99
C ALA A 65 -1.25 19.03 8.43
N SER A 66 -2.50 19.12 8.88
CA SER A 66 -3.32 17.96 9.27
C SER A 66 -3.57 17.03 8.09
N VAL A 67 -3.92 17.55 6.92
CA VAL A 67 -4.10 16.76 5.69
C VAL A 67 -2.80 16.04 5.33
N ARG A 68 -1.65 16.74 5.31
CA ARG A 68 -0.35 16.10 5.04
C ARG A 68 -0.02 14.97 6.02
N ARG A 69 -0.37 15.13 7.30
CA ARG A 69 -0.18 14.11 8.33
C ARG A 69 -1.09 12.90 8.08
N TRP A 70 -2.37 13.13 7.79
CA TRP A 70 -3.33 12.06 7.50
C TRP A 70 -2.83 11.20 6.34
N TYR A 71 -2.43 11.84 5.24
CA TYR A 71 -1.91 11.16 4.05
C TYR A 71 -0.44 10.70 4.15
N ALA A 72 0.22 10.77 5.31
CA ALA A 72 1.67 10.48 5.40
C ALA A 72 2.02 9.04 4.99
N PHE A 73 1.08 8.10 5.15
CA PHE A 73 1.24 6.69 4.75
C PHE A 73 1.46 6.51 3.24
N THR A 74 0.99 7.44 2.39
CA THR A 74 1.17 7.37 0.93
C THR A 74 2.63 7.31 0.50
N ARG A 75 3.55 7.86 1.32
CA ARG A 75 5.00 7.74 1.09
C ARG A 75 5.49 6.29 1.18
N MET A 76 4.99 5.55 2.17
CA MET A 76 5.28 4.12 2.33
C MET A 76 4.68 3.36 1.16
N GLN A 77 3.40 3.59 0.83
CA GLN A 77 2.73 2.89 -0.26
C GLN A 77 3.47 3.09 -1.60
N LYS A 78 3.86 4.32 -1.94
CA LYS A 78 4.65 4.61 -3.15
C LYS A 78 6.01 3.91 -3.16
N ARG A 79 6.67 3.80 -1.99
CA ARG A 79 7.95 3.08 -1.88
C ARG A 79 7.78 1.58 -2.06
N VAL A 80 6.74 1.00 -1.46
CA VAL A 80 6.46 -0.44 -1.55
C VAL A 80 6.04 -0.80 -2.96
N ALA A 81 5.08 -0.09 -3.55
CA ALA A 81 4.57 -0.38 -4.90
C ALA A 81 5.67 -0.46 -5.97
N ARG A 82 6.68 0.43 -5.91
CA ARG A 82 7.82 0.42 -6.84
C ARG A 82 8.78 -0.76 -6.70
N LYS A 83 8.62 -1.58 -5.66
CA LYS A 83 9.48 -2.72 -5.35
C LYS A 83 8.74 -4.06 -5.46
N LEU A 84 7.47 -4.05 -5.84
CA LEU A 84 6.68 -5.27 -6.01
C LEU A 84 6.85 -5.77 -7.43
N ASP A 85 7.04 -7.08 -7.57
CA ASP A 85 7.31 -7.71 -8.88
C ASP A 85 6.05 -7.81 -9.74
N THR A 86 4.88 -8.05 -9.14
CA THR A 86 3.60 -8.18 -9.86
C THR A 86 2.54 -7.26 -9.27
N VAL A 87 2.11 -6.27 -10.06
CA VAL A 87 1.06 -5.32 -9.70
C VAL A 87 -0.05 -5.37 -10.73
N LEU A 88 -1.28 -5.60 -10.27
CA LEU A 88 -2.50 -5.52 -11.05
C LEU A 88 -3.18 -4.17 -10.78
N THR A 89 -3.61 -3.47 -11.84
CA THR A 89 -4.49 -2.31 -11.72
C THR A 89 -5.89 -2.69 -12.20
N VAL A 90 -6.92 -2.22 -11.50
CA VAL A 90 -8.33 -2.55 -11.84
C VAL A 90 -8.92 -1.70 -12.96
N SER A 91 -8.14 -0.76 -13.48
CA SER A 91 -8.44 0.05 -14.64
C SER A 91 -7.19 0.11 -15.52
N GLY A 92 -7.39 -0.01 -16.84
CA GLY A 92 -6.36 0.33 -17.81
C GLY A 92 -6.10 1.83 -17.73
N SER A 93 -4.84 2.25 -17.84
CA SER A 93 -4.53 3.66 -18.07
C SER A 93 -5.23 4.09 -19.36
N SER A 94 -6.29 4.89 -19.24
CA SER A 94 -6.77 5.74 -20.34
C SER A 94 -6.07 7.08 -20.27
#